data_AF-A0A447U9E2-F1
#
_entry.id   AF-A0A447U9E2-F1
#
_cell.length_a   1.000
_cell.length_b   1.000
_cell.length_c   1.000
_cell.angle_alpha   90.00
_cell.angle_beta   90.00
_cell.angle_gamma   90.00
#
_symmetry.space_group_name_H-M   'P 1'
#
loop_
_entity.id
_entity.type
_entity.pdbx_description
1 polymer ?
#
loop_
_entity_poly.entity_id
_entity_poly.type
_entity_poly.pdbx_seq_one_letter_code
_entity_poly.pdbx_strand_id
1 'polypeptide(L)'
;MKKQNGDGFGTSVSYDFGGSDFAVSGAYTLSDRTREQNLQRRGTGDKAEAWATGVKYDANDIYIATFYSETRNMTPVSGGFANKTQKLRSGYPVSV
;
A
#
# COMPACT_ATOMS: atom_id res chain seq x y z
N MET A 1 11.68 -7.96 16.30
CA MET A 1 11.15 -8.79 15.20
C MET A 1 12.11 -8.69 14.04
N LYS A 2 12.55 -9.81 13.44
CA LYS A 2 13.33 -9.75 12.21
C LYS A 2 12.39 -9.36 11.06
N LYS A 3 12.84 -8.49 10.15
CA LYS A 3 12.11 -8.18 8.92
C LYS A 3 12.18 -9.40 8.01
N GLN A 4 11.04 -9.96 7.63
CA GLN A 4 10.89 -11.18 6.83
C GLN A 4 9.63 -11.07 5.96
N ASN A 5 9.60 -11.83 4.87
CA ASN A 5 8.44 -12.11 4.03
C ASN A 5 8.65 -13.46 3.37
N GLY A 6 7.57 -14.17 3.05
CA GLY A 6 7.60 -15.33 2.16
C GLY A 6 7.55 -14.91 0.69
N ASP A 7 7.40 -15.91 -0.17
CA ASP A 7 7.25 -15.72 -1.61
C ASP A 7 5.98 -14.93 -1.93
N GLY A 8 6.02 -14.12 -2.97
CA GLY A 8 4.89 -13.26 -3.32
C GLY A 8 5.01 -12.65 -4.70
N PHE A 9 3.95 -11.96 -5.09
CA PHE A 9 3.88 -11.19 -6.32
C PHE A 9 3.26 -9.81 -6.07
N GLY A 10 3.53 -8.89 -6.98
CA GLY A 10 2.90 -7.59 -7.02
C GLY A 10 2.62 -7.18 -8.45
N THR A 11 1.58 -6.39 -8.65
CA THR A 11 1.24 -5.80 -9.94
C THR A 11 0.70 -4.40 -9.76
N SER A 12 0.84 -3.58 -10.79
CA SER A 12 0.30 -2.23 -10.81
C SER A 12 -0.15 -1.84 -12.20
N VAL A 13 -1.16 -0.98 -12.26
CA VAL A 13 -1.60 -0.33 -13.49
C VAL A 13 -1.73 1.16 -13.23
N SER A 14 -1.38 1.96 -14.23
CA SER A 14 -1.59 3.41 -14.21
C SER A 14 -2.12 3.84 -15.56
N TYR A 15 -3.00 4.82 -15.55
CA TYR A 15 -3.58 5.39 -16.76
C TYR A 15 -3.50 6.91 -16.70
N ASP A 16 -2.86 7.46 -17.71
CA ASP A 16 -2.82 8.89 -18.01
C ASP A 16 -3.85 9.16 -19.12
N PHE A 17 -4.72 10.14 -18.93
CA PHE A 17 -5.81 10.41 -19.87
C PHE A 17 -5.36 11.24 -21.08
N GLY A 18 -4.18 10.96 -21.62
CA GLY A 18 -3.74 11.46 -22.92
C GLY A 18 -3.62 12.98 -22.98
N GLY A 19 -2.85 13.57 -22.06
CA GLY A 19 -2.62 15.02 -22.01
C GLY A 19 -3.52 15.78 -21.04
N SER A 20 -4.27 15.06 -20.20
CA SER A 20 -4.92 15.67 -19.04
C SER A 20 -3.94 15.83 -17.88
N ASP A 21 -4.21 16.79 -17.01
CA ASP A 21 -3.46 17.00 -15.77
C ASP A 21 -3.73 15.91 -14.71
N PHE A 22 -4.68 15.01 -14.98
CA PHE A 22 -5.07 13.94 -14.09
C PHE A 22 -4.48 12.59 -14.51
N ALA A 23 -4.14 11.76 -13.52
CA ALA A 23 -3.93 10.34 -13.75
C ALA A 23 -4.44 9.51 -12.59
N VAL A 24 -4.74 8.26 -12.87
CA VAL A 24 -5.14 7.27 -11.87
C VAL A 24 -4.18 6.10 -11.85
N SER A 25 -4.01 5.49 -10.69
CA SER A 25 -3.14 4.33 -10.50
C SER A 25 -3.73 3.35 -9.49
N GLY A 26 -3.40 2.08 -9.67
CA GLY A 26 -3.76 1.01 -8.75
C GLY A 26 -2.60 0.03 -8.62
N ALA A 27 -2.37 -0.48 -7.41
CA ALA A 27 -1.37 -1.49 -7.12
C ALA A 27 -1.93 -2.55 -6.18
N TYR A 28 -1.44 -3.78 -6.36
CA TYR A 28 -1.80 -4.94 -5.57
C TYR A 28 -0.54 -5.77 -5.26
N THR A 29 -0.44 -6.27 -4.04
CA THR A 29 0.64 -7.17 -3.62
C THR A 29 0.09 -8.28 -2.73
N LEU A 30 0.61 -9.49 -2.91
CA LEU A 30 0.29 -10.65 -2.09
C LEU A 30 1.58 -11.44 -1.83
N SER A 31 1.80 -11.82 -0.58
CA SER A 31 2.94 -12.64 -0.17
C SER A 31 2.57 -13.63 0.91
N ASP A 32 3.29 -14.75 0.97
CA ASP A 32 3.26 -15.66 2.11
C ASP A 32 3.83 -15.00 3.37
N ARG A 33 3.24 -15.35 4.51
CA ARG A 33 3.78 -15.03 5.83
C ARG A 33 4.66 -16.18 6.28
N THR A 34 5.82 -15.85 6.83
CA THR A 34 6.73 -16.88 7.34
C THR A 34 6.14 -17.57 8.56
N ARG A 35 6.62 -18.78 8.85
CA ARG A 35 6.26 -19.50 10.08
C ARG A 35 6.50 -18.64 11.33
N GLU A 36 7.61 -17.91 11.38
CA GLU A 36 7.92 -17.03 12.52
C GLU A 36 6.93 -15.87 12.67
N GLN A 37 6.42 -15.34 11.56
CA GLN A 37 5.38 -14.30 11.57
C GLN A 37 4.04 -14.86 12.06
N ASN A 38 3.68 -16.09 11.66
CA ASN A 38 2.43 -16.73 12.07
C ASN A 38 2.43 -17.24 13.51
N LEU A 39 3.61 -17.39 14.13
CA LEU A 39 3.76 -17.70 15.56
C LEU A 39 3.61 -16.48 16.48
N GLN A 40 3.35 -15.29 15.93
CA GLN A 40 3.17 -14.08 16.73
C GLN A 40 1.80 -14.03 17.41
N ARG A 41 1.70 -13.23 18.48
CA ARG A 41 0.46 -13.12 19.28
C ARG A 41 -0.68 -12.45 18.51
N ARG A 42 -0.38 -11.71 17.43
CA ARG A 42 -1.33 -10.94 16.62
C ARG A 42 -1.01 -11.06 15.14
N GLY A 43 -2.05 -11.02 14.30
CA GLY A 43 -1.92 -11.21 12.85
C GLY A 43 -2.20 -12.66 12.50
N THR A 44 -3.40 -12.94 12.02
CA THR A 44 -3.87 -14.29 11.70
C THR A 44 -4.00 -14.48 10.19
N GLY A 45 -3.48 -15.58 9.67
CA GLY A 45 -3.60 -15.97 8.27
C GLY A 45 -2.25 -16.12 7.59
N ASP A 46 -2.21 -16.92 6.53
CA ASP A 46 -0.97 -17.34 5.89
C ASP A 46 -0.45 -16.35 4.84
N LYS A 47 -1.26 -15.34 4.49
CA LYS A 47 -0.92 -14.33 3.50
C LYS A 47 -0.89 -12.93 4.10
N ALA A 48 0.06 -12.12 3.62
CA ALA A 48 0.10 -10.68 3.78
C ALA A 48 -0.27 -10.03 2.44
N GLU A 49 -1.30 -9.19 2.46
CA GLU A 49 -1.91 -8.59 1.28
C GLU A 49 -1.94 -7.06 1.43
N ALA A 50 -1.73 -6.35 0.34
CA ALA A 50 -1.98 -4.91 0.28
C ALA A 50 -2.48 -4.49 -1.09
N TRP A 51 -3.37 -3.51 -1.10
CA TRP A 51 -3.76 -2.82 -2.31
C TRP A 51 -3.83 -1.32 -2.06
N ALA A 52 -3.58 -0.55 -3.11
CA ALA A 52 -3.69 0.90 -3.09
C ALA A 52 -4.26 1.40 -4.41
N THR A 53 -5.06 2.45 -4.33
CA THR A 53 -5.50 3.23 -5.49
C THR A 53 -5.14 4.70 -5.26
N GLY A 54 -4.81 5.40 -6.32
CA GLY A 54 -4.37 6.77 -6.27
C GLY A 54 -4.87 7.59 -7.44
N VAL A 55 -5.11 8.86 -7.15
CA VAL A 55 -5.37 9.90 -8.14
C VAL A 55 -4.30 10.98 -7.98
N LYS A 56 -3.80 11.49 -9.09
CA LYS A 56 -2.95 12.69 -9.12
C LYS A 56 -3.57 13.76 -9.99
N TYR A 57 -3.29 15.01 -9.64
CA TYR A 57 -3.51 16.22 -10.42
C TYR A 57 -2.21 17.01 -10.44
N ASP A 58 -1.79 17.44 -11.63
CA ASP A 58 -0.52 18.13 -11.84
C ASP A 58 -0.68 19.19 -12.95
N ALA A 59 -0.99 20.43 -12.57
CA ALA A 59 -1.08 21.57 -13.49
C ALA A 59 -1.06 22.93 -12.79
N ASN A 60 -0.72 23.97 -13.56
CA ASN A 60 -0.69 25.37 -13.11
C ASN A 60 0.14 25.55 -11.81
N ASP A 61 1.30 24.90 -11.75
CA ASP A 61 2.20 24.85 -10.58
C ASP A 61 1.59 24.19 -9.32
N ILE A 62 0.44 23.51 -9.46
CA ILE A 62 -0.25 22.78 -8.39
C ILE A 62 -0.08 21.28 -8.61
N TYR A 63 0.47 20.63 -7.59
CA TYR A 63 0.54 19.17 -7.51
C TYR A 63 -0.31 18.65 -6.34
N ILE A 64 -1.22 17.74 -6.62
CA ILE A 64 -2.01 17.05 -5.59
C ILE A 64 -2.00 15.56 -5.92
N ALA A 65 -1.58 14.73 -4.97
CA ALA A 65 -1.72 13.29 -5.09
C ALA A 65 -2.42 12.73 -3.86
N THR A 66 -3.46 11.94 -4.08
CA THR A 66 -4.21 11.29 -3.00
C THR A 66 -4.28 9.79 -3.24
N PHE A 67 -3.95 9.02 -2.21
CA PHE A 67 -3.95 7.57 -2.21
C PHE A 67 -4.82 7.02 -1.09
N TYR A 68 -5.61 6.01 -1.41
CA TYR A 68 -6.26 5.14 -0.43
C TYR A 68 -5.63 3.76 -0.51
N SER A 69 -5.30 3.18 0.64
CA SER A 69 -4.69 1.85 0.73
C SER A 69 -5.32 1.02 1.84
N GLU A 70 -5.43 -0.28 1.60
CA GLU A 70 -5.75 -1.28 2.62
C GLU A 70 -4.66 -2.34 2.66
N THR A 71 -4.33 -2.80 3.86
CA THR A 71 -3.43 -3.93 4.08
C THR A 71 -4.09 -4.96 4.98
N ARG A 72 -3.76 -6.24 4.78
CA ARG A 72 -4.21 -7.36 5.62
C ARG A 72 -2.99 -8.17 6.07
N ASN A 73 -2.88 -8.38 7.38
CA ASN A 73 -1.77 -9.10 8.02
C ASN A 73 -0.36 -8.59 7.63
N MET A 74 -0.23 -7.31 7.29
CA MET A 74 1.02 -6.72 6.78
C MET A 74 1.51 -5.54 7.64
N THR A 75 0.60 -4.73 8.18
CA THR A 75 0.98 -3.56 9.00
C THR A 75 1.46 -4.00 10.39
N PRO A 76 2.71 -3.71 10.79
CA PRO A 76 3.22 -4.11 12.09
C PRO A 76 2.52 -3.39 13.25
N VAL A 77 2.25 -4.13 14.32
CA VAL A 77 1.73 -3.61 15.59
C VAL A 77 2.47 -4.27 16.77
N SER A 78 2.32 -3.75 17.99
CA SER A 78 2.87 -4.43 19.16
C SER A 78 2.33 -5.86 19.26
N GLY A 79 3.23 -6.84 19.31
CA GLY A 79 2.91 -8.26 19.40
C GLY A 79 2.57 -8.96 18.07
N GLY A 80 2.64 -8.29 16.93
CA GLY A 80 2.52 -8.94 15.62
C GLY A 80 2.09 -8.00 14.50
N PHE A 81 1.02 -8.36 13.78
CA PHE A 81 0.48 -7.58 12.67
C PHE A 81 -1.01 -7.29 12.85
N ALA A 82 -1.46 -6.15 12.35
CA ALA A 82 -2.88 -5.84 12.27
C ALA A 82 -3.55 -6.73 11.21
N ASN A 83 -4.70 -7.31 11.54
CA ASN A 83 -5.48 -8.12 10.59
C ASN A 83 -5.98 -7.28 9.41
N LYS A 84 -6.24 -6.00 9.64
CA LYS A 84 -6.64 -5.01 8.63
C LYS A 84 -6.11 -3.63 9.00
N THR A 85 -5.66 -2.86 8.03
CA THR A 85 -5.35 -1.43 8.20
C THR A 85 -5.79 -0.68 6.95
N GLN A 86 -6.48 0.43 7.13
CA GLN A 86 -6.92 1.32 6.05
C GLN A 86 -6.28 2.68 6.24
N LYS A 87 -5.85 3.31 5.15
CA LYS A 87 -5.16 4.61 5.20
C LYS A 87 -5.50 5.45 3.98
N LEU A 88 -5.85 6.71 4.24
CA LEU A 88 -5.88 7.78 3.26
C LEU A 88 -4.61 8.63 3.42
N ARG A 89 -3.94 8.95 2.32
CA ARG A 89 -2.80 9.88 2.30
C ARG A 89 -3.03 10.89 1.19
N SER A 90 -2.88 12.17 1.51
CA SER A 90 -2.74 13.23 0.52
C SER A 90 -1.33 13.82 0.60
N GLY A 91 -0.73 14.13 -0.53
CA GLY A 91 0.56 14.80 -0.65
C GLY A 91 0.40 16.13 -1.37
N TYR A 92 1.05 17.16 -0.82
CA TYR A 92 1.20 18.49 -1.41
C TYR A 92 2.68 18.70 -1.77
N PRO A 93 3.02 19.60 -2.70
CA PRO A 93 4.41 19.91 -2.99
C PRO A 93 5.11 20.42 -1.73
N VAL A 94 6.25 19.83 -1.40
CA VAL A 94 7.25 20.50 -0.58
C VAL A 94 8.05 21.33 -1.58
N SER A 95 7.88 22.65 -1.55
CA SER A 95 8.79 23.55 -2.28
C SER A 95 10.20 23.30 -1.75
N VAL A 96 11.10 22.81 -2.62
CA VAL A 96 12.55 22.75 -2.37
C VAL A 96 13.20 24.09 -2.70
#